data_AF-A0A5E7TNW7-F1
#
_entry.id   AF-A0A5E7TNW7-F1
#
_cell.length_a   1.000
_cell.length_b   1.000
_cell.length_c   1.000
_cell.angle_alpha   90.00
_cell.angle_beta   90.00
_cell.angle_gamma   90.00
#
_symmetry.space_group_name_H-M   'P 1'
#
loop_
_entity.id
_entity.type
_entity.pdbx_description
1 polymer ?
#
loop_
_entity_poly.entity_id
_entity_poly.type
_entity_poly.pdbx_seq_one_letter_code
_entity_poly.pdbx_strand_id
1 'polypeptide(L)'
;MKTWLYLTADNVATPSIDWPCCVWSSTGQRRLMPLRQVAQMSQGQVFDLLLPMEWCSWVRSEPWPSRRRPDAQAMAFAVEEQLSEALEKLHLSVGARDPQGRYPVMVIDRERFAAVLALLAEAGIEVRSVFVDADVLPQDQASGVWWFGRWMLGGGLAARLTLADDGLALLKPGLPVEIEWHDERQGGADIDPWLNVENGQAINLLHGDFAPPGKRLPWRLGGVAMLMLLLMNWGAGEARARFLESQSRQLYRQSEQQFKALYPQQTRIVDLAAQLKILQSQSLEPQGTRIAGLVKLVEHVIGASSVEVQRIEFREGDGWKIHLTATSFAELELLRERGRQQSVPLRLENASKDGNRVQATLTLEQDV
;
A
#
# COMPACT_ATOMS: atom_id res chain seq x y z
N MET A 1 20.83 -9.18 20.55
CA MET A 1 21.77 -10.11 21.23
C MET A 1 21.82 -11.36 20.38
N LYS A 2 22.87 -11.54 19.57
CA LYS A 2 23.00 -12.69 18.66
C LYS A 2 23.81 -13.78 19.37
N THR A 3 23.37 -15.03 19.22
CA THR A 3 24.08 -16.21 19.69
C THR A 3 24.50 -16.95 18.43
N TRP A 4 25.79 -17.09 18.20
CA TRP A 4 26.31 -17.73 16.99
C TRP A 4 26.66 -19.18 17.29
N LEU A 5 26.42 -20.04 16.31
CA LEU A 5 26.90 -21.42 16.29
C LEU A 5 27.74 -21.60 15.03
N TYR A 6 29.02 -21.87 15.18
CA TYR A 6 29.92 -22.19 14.08
C TYR A 6 30.21 -23.69 14.07
N LEU A 7 30.01 -24.33 12.92
CA LEU A 7 30.44 -25.72 12.71
C LEU A 7 31.87 -25.69 12.16
N THR A 8 32.81 -26.37 12.80
CA THR A 8 34.20 -26.33 12.32
C THR A 8 34.35 -27.09 11.00
N ALA A 9 35.39 -26.76 10.24
CA ALA A 9 35.76 -27.48 9.03
C ALA A 9 36.23 -28.93 9.32
N ASP A 10 36.46 -29.29 10.58
CA ASP A 10 36.76 -30.68 10.93
C ASP A 10 35.49 -31.52 10.70
N ASN A 11 35.63 -32.66 10.01
CA ASN A 11 34.54 -33.59 9.71
C ASN A 11 33.61 -33.20 8.54
N VAL A 12 34.16 -32.58 7.48
CA VAL A 12 33.44 -32.23 6.22
C VAL A 12 32.66 -33.40 5.59
N ALA A 13 33.06 -34.64 5.84
CA ALA A 13 32.51 -35.80 5.15
C ALA A 13 31.15 -36.28 5.70
N THR A 14 30.90 -36.16 7.01
CA THR A 14 29.70 -36.73 7.65
C THR A 14 29.23 -35.91 8.85
N PRO A 15 28.04 -35.27 8.76
CA PRO A 15 27.47 -34.54 9.89
C PRO A 15 27.12 -35.51 11.02
N SER A 16 27.55 -35.22 12.25
CA SER A 16 27.30 -36.04 13.44
C SER A 16 27.10 -35.18 14.69
N ILE A 17 26.44 -35.72 15.71
CA ILE A 17 26.19 -35.01 16.97
C ILE A 17 27.48 -34.72 17.77
N ASP A 18 28.58 -35.39 17.44
CA ASP A 18 29.90 -35.17 18.03
C ASP A 18 30.73 -34.12 17.26
N TRP A 19 30.13 -33.44 16.27
CA TRP A 19 30.81 -32.42 15.50
C TRP A 19 31.35 -31.32 16.42
N PRO A 20 32.65 -30.99 16.37
CA PRO A 20 33.20 -29.82 17.05
C PRO A 20 32.52 -28.53 16.55
N CYS A 21 32.04 -27.72 17.50
CA CYS A 21 31.39 -26.45 17.22
C CYS A 21 31.92 -25.35 18.14
N CYS A 22 31.91 -24.11 17.67
CA CYS A 22 32.16 -22.94 18.50
C CYS A 22 30.85 -22.19 18.73
N VAL A 23 30.55 -21.85 19.98
CA VAL A 23 29.37 -21.04 20.33
C VAL A 23 29.82 -19.68 20.84
N TRP A 24 29.22 -18.61 20.32
CA TRP A 24 29.34 -17.26 20.89
C TRP A 24 28.11 -16.99 21.71
N SER A 25 28.35 -16.79 23.00
CA SER A 25 27.33 -16.26 23.90
C SER A 25 27.05 -14.78 23.60
N SER A 26 25.90 -14.29 24.08
CA SER A 26 25.54 -12.88 23.97
C SER A 26 26.50 -11.93 24.70
N THR A 27 27.39 -12.45 25.54
CA THR A 27 28.45 -11.71 26.25
C THR A 27 29.77 -11.69 25.48
N GLY A 28 29.82 -12.23 24.25
CA GLY A 28 31.01 -12.30 23.41
C GLY A 28 31.98 -13.42 23.79
N GLN A 29 31.68 -14.26 24.80
CA GLN A 29 32.52 -15.40 25.10
C GLN A 29 32.35 -16.51 24.06
N ARG A 30 33.47 -16.93 23.47
CA ARG A 30 33.63 -18.12 22.63
C ARG A 30 33.82 -19.37 23.48
N ARG A 31 33.10 -20.45 23.14
CA ARG A 31 33.29 -21.78 23.76
C ARG A 31 33.31 -22.84 22.68
N LEU A 32 34.42 -23.58 22.60
CA LEU A 32 34.55 -24.75 21.74
C LEU A 32 33.98 -25.98 22.46
N MET A 33 33.00 -26.63 21.86
CA MET A 33 32.34 -27.82 22.40
C MET A 33 31.67 -28.64 21.30
N PRO A 34 31.48 -29.96 21.48
CA PRO A 34 30.74 -30.77 20.52
C PRO A 34 29.25 -30.39 20.48
N LEU A 35 28.62 -30.58 19.33
CA LEU A 35 27.22 -30.23 19.08
C LEU A 35 26.26 -30.82 20.13
N ARG A 36 26.51 -32.04 20.63
CA ARG A 36 25.75 -32.67 21.72
C ARG A 36 25.68 -31.81 23.00
N GLN A 37 26.74 -31.09 23.33
CA GLN A 37 26.78 -30.24 24.53
C GLN A 37 26.04 -28.93 24.28
N VAL A 38 26.13 -28.39 23.07
CA VAL A 38 25.34 -27.24 22.64
C VAL A 38 23.85 -27.56 22.80
N ALA A 39 23.41 -28.69 22.24
CA ALA A 39 22.03 -29.19 22.32
C ALA A 39 21.49 -29.28 23.75
N GLN A 40 22.33 -29.75 24.69
CA GLN A 40 21.97 -29.84 26.12
C GLN A 40 21.79 -28.47 26.78
N MET A 41 22.56 -27.47 26.36
CA MET A 41 22.51 -26.11 26.91
C MET A 41 21.46 -25.23 26.25
N SER A 42 21.05 -25.55 25.02
CA SER A 42 20.31 -24.67 24.14
C SER A 42 18.78 -24.75 24.22
N GLN A 43 18.18 -25.11 25.37
CA GLN A 43 16.73 -25.33 25.51
C GLN A 43 15.85 -24.21 24.89
N GLY A 44 15.48 -24.36 23.61
CA GLY A 44 14.71 -23.37 22.83
C GLY A 44 15.46 -22.10 22.44
N GLN A 45 16.79 -22.09 22.47
CA GLN A 45 17.59 -20.94 22.05
C GLN A 45 17.79 -20.95 20.53
N VAL A 46 17.65 -19.78 19.92
CA VAL A 46 17.75 -19.60 18.47
C VAL A 46 19.14 -19.09 18.10
N PHE A 47 19.83 -19.79 17.20
CA PHE A 47 21.19 -19.47 16.76
C PHE A 47 21.23 -18.95 15.32
N ASP A 48 22.22 -18.10 15.04
CA ASP A 48 22.68 -17.83 13.69
C ASP A 48 23.83 -18.80 13.39
N LEU A 49 23.68 -19.64 12.37
CA LEU A 49 24.63 -20.69 12.00
C LEU A 49 25.69 -20.12 11.07
N LEU A 50 26.95 -20.46 11.32
CA LEU A 50 28.08 -20.17 10.46
C LEU A 50 28.68 -21.49 9.95
N LEU A 51 28.68 -21.65 8.63
CA LEU A 51 29.26 -22.80 7.95
C LEU A 51 30.67 -22.48 7.44
N PRO A 52 31.54 -23.48 7.39
CA PRO A 52 32.88 -23.34 6.83
C PRO A 52 32.83 -23.25 5.29
N MET A 53 33.62 -22.35 4.70
CA MET A 53 33.69 -22.14 3.25
C MET A 53 34.04 -23.42 2.47
N GLU A 54 34.69 -24.40 3.09
CA GLU A 54 35.02 -25.71 2.52
C GLU A 54 33.79 -26.52 2.06
N TRP A 55 32.61 -26.24 2.63
CA TRP A 55 31.36 -26.88 2.24
C TRP A 55 30.67 -26.17 1.09
N CYS A 56 31.13 -24.97 0.77
CA CYS A 56 30.49 -24.07 -0.15
C CYS A 56 31.41 -23.78 -1.33
N SER A 57 30.82 -23.27 -2.39
CA SER A 57 31.53 -22.64 -3.49
C SER A 57 30.92 -21.29 -3.72
N TRP A 58 31.76 -20.30 -3.97
CA TRP A 58 31.30 -18.96 -4.27
C TRP A 58 31.65 -18.67 -5.71
N VAL A 59 30.67 -18.18 -6.45
CA VAL A 59 30.79 -17.84 -7.87
C VAL A 59 30.16 -16.48 -8.13
N ARG A 60 30.47 -15.88 -9.28
CA ARG A 60 29.86 -14.61 -9.71
C ARG A 60 29.22 -14.77 -11.07
N SER A 61 28.02 -14.24 -11.21
CA SER A 61 27.37 -14.12 -12.50
C SER A 61 28.11 -13.14 -13.42
N GLU A 62 27.84 -13.23 -14.71
CA GLU A 62 28.12 -12.13 -15.62
C GLU A 62 27.28 -10.88 -15.29
N PRO A 63 27.67 -9.68 -15.77
CA PRO A 63 26.94 -8.45 -15.52
C PRO A 63 25.48 -8.56 -16.00
N TRP A 64 24.54 -8.42 -15.08
CA TRP A 64 23.13 -8.56 -15.40
C TRP A 64 22.60 -7.28 -16.07
N PRO A 65 21.92 -7.39 -17.23
CA PRO A 65 21.53 -6.23 -18.04
C PRO A 65 20.45 -5.37 -17.38
N SER A 66 19.62 -5.96 -16.52
CA SER A 66 18.53 -5.26 -15.83
C SER A 66 18.85 -4.99 -14.36
N ARG A 67 18.26 -3.93 -13.79
CA ARG A 67 18.32 -3.67 -12.33
C ARG A 67 17.38 -4.57 -11.52
N ARG A 68 16.48 -5.30 -12.18
CA ARG A 68 15.57 -6.24 -11.51
C ARG A 68 16.36 -7.47 -11.11
N ARG A 69 16.20 -7.90 -9.85
CA ARG A 69 16.83 -9.13 -9.36
C ARG A 69 16.36 -10.31 -10.22
N PRO A 70 17.29 -11.11 -10.77
CA PRO A 70 16.95 -12.30 -11.53
C PRO A 70 16.21 -13.30 -10.65
N ASP A 71 15.39 -14.15 -11.28
CA ASP A 71 14.84 -15.31 -10.60
C ASP A 71 15.94 -16.36 -10.36
N ALA A 72 15.62 -17.35 -9.52
CA ALA A 72 16.58 -18.37 -9.13
C ALA A 72 17.04 -19.21 -10.33
N GLN A 73 16.15 -19.50 -11.28
CA GLN A 73 16.45 -20.36 -12.43
C GLN A 73 17.37 -19.67 -13.43
N ALA A 74 17.13 -18.40 -13.75
CA ALA A 74 18.01 -17.62 -14.63
C ALA A 74 19.39 -17.44 -14.01
N MET A 75 19.47 -17.27 -12.69
CA MET A 75 20.76 -17.21 -12.01
C MET A 75 21.50 -18.54 -12.03
N ALA A 76 20.79 -19.66 -11.80
CA ALA A 76 21.38 -21.00 -11.85
C ALA A 76 22.00 -21.30 -13.22
N PHE A 77 21.28 -20.99 -14.30
CA PHE A 77 21.79 -21.14 -15.67
C PHE A 77 23.01 -20.25 -15.93
N ALA A 78 22.98 -19.00 -15.44
CA ALA A 78 24.06 -18.04 -15.66
C ALA A 78 25.40 -18.41 -14.99
N VAL A 79 25.38 -19.28 -13.98
CA VAL A 79 26.57 -19.75 -13.28
C VAL A 79 26.88 -21.23 -13.54
N GLU A 80 26.08 -21.91 -14.35
CA GLU A 80 26.17 -23.36 -14.59
C GLU A 80 27.55 -23.78 -15.11
N GLU A 81 28.11 -23.04 -16.06
CA GLU A 81 29.44 -23.33 -16.64
C GLU A 81 30.59 -23.21 -15.62
N GLN A 82 30.38 -22.51 -14.49
CA GLN A 82 31.37 -22.37 -13.42
C GLN A 82 31.29 -23.52 -12.42
N LEU A 83 30.29 -24.40 -12.53
CA LEU A 83 30.00 -25.46 -11.57
C LEU A 83 30.38 -26.82 -12.14
N SER A 84 30.90 -27.69 -11.27
CA SER A 84 31.28 -29.06 -11.65
C SER A 84 30.17 -30.09 -11.41
N GLU A 85 29.09 -29.69 -10.75
CA GLU A 85 27.96 -30.55 -10.40
C GLU A 85 26.66 -30.07 -11.06
N ALA A 86 25.71 -30.99 -11.21
CA ALA A 86 24.40 -30.68 -11.79
C ALA A 86 23.59 -29.75 -10.87
N LEU A 87 22.88 -28.78 -11.45
CA LEU A 87 22.15 -27.74 -10.72
C LEU A 87 21.08 -28.33 -9.77
N GLU A 88 20.50 -29.48 -10.08
CA GLU A 88 19.48 -30.14 -9.24
C GLU A 88 20.02 -30.63 -7.90
N LYS A 89 21.33 -30.89 -7.82
CA LYS A 89 22.01 -31.31 -6.58
C LYS A 89 22.47 -30.13 -5.73
N LEU A 90 22.40 -28.92 -6.27
CA LEU A 90 22.97 -27.74 -5.66
C LEU A 90 21.87 -26.82 -5.14
N HIS A 91 22.14 -26.19 -4.00
CA HIS A 91 21.36 -25.09 -3.48
C HIS A 91 22.10 -23.79 -3.74
N LEU A 92 21.52 -22.94 -4.60
CA LEU A 92 22.11 -21.66 -5.00
C LEU A 92 21.45 -20.49 -4.26
N SER A 93 22.28 -19.67 -3.62
CA SER A 93 21.85 -18.52 -2.85
C SER A 93 22.46 -17.25 -3.43
N VAL A 94 21.60 -16.33 -3.86
CA VAL A 94 22.04 -15.13 -4.60
C VAL A 94 22.22 -13.96 -3.64
N GLY A 95 23.35 -13.29 -3.68
CA GLY A 95 23.64 -12.11 -2.86
C GLY A 95 23.17 -10.79 -3.48
N ALA A 96 23.64 -9.68 -2.90
CA ALA A 96 23.36 -8.34 -3.40
C ALA A 96 24.13 -8.05 -4.71
N ARG A 97 23.54 -7.23 -5.58
CA ARG A 97 24.17 -6.81 -6.83
C ARG A 97 25.41 -5.97 -6.55
N ASP A 98 26.55 -6.33 -7.14
CA ASP A 98 27.79 -5.57 -7.02
C ASP A 98 27.75 -4.26 -7.85
N PRO A 99 28.70 -3.33 -7.67
CA PRO A 99 28.78 -2.11 -8.48
C PRO A 99 28.98 -2.36 -9.98
N GLN A 100 29.55 -3.51 -10.36
CA GLN A 100 29.72 -3.93 -11.76
C GLN A 100 28.44 -4.58 -12.35
N GLY A 101 27.38 -4.69 -11.56
CA GLY A 101 26.10 -5.23 -11.96
C GLY A 101 26.01 -6.76 -11.96
N ARG A 102 27.00 -7.44 -11.39
CA ARG A 102 27.04 -8.90 -11.22
C ARG A 102 26.40 -9.31 -9.91
N TYR A 103 26.02 -10.57 -9.82
CA TYR A 103 25.48 -11.17 -8.60
C TYR A 103 26.46 -12.22 -8.07
N PRO A 104 26.92 -12.09 -6.81
CA PRO A 104 27.60 -13.18 -6.13
C PRO A 104 26.57 -14.27 -5.81
N VAL A 105 26.98 -15.53 -5.96
CA VAL A 105 26.15 -16.70 -5.68
C VAL A 105 26.94 -17.63 -4.78
N MET A 106 26.36 -17.96 -3.64
CA MET A 106 26.86 -19.01 -2.76
C MET A 106 26.17 -20.32 -3.14
N VAL A 107 26.97 -21.38 -3.29
CA VAL A 107 26.56 -22.68 -3.76
C VAL A 107 26.94 -23.71 -2.71
N ILE A 108 26.01 -24.59 -2.35
CA ILE A 108 26.23 -25.69 -1.42
C ILE A 108 25.51 -26.94 -1.93
N ASP A 109 26.05 -28.12 -1.66
CA ASP A 109 25.35 -29.38 -1.93
C ASP A 109 24.04 -29.44 -1.13
N ARG A 110 22.95 -29.68 -1.83
CA ARG A 110 21.59 -29.63 -1.29
C ARG A 110 21.34 -30.74 -0.26
N GLU A 111 21.80 -31.97 -0.53
CA GLU A 111 21.55 -33.11 0.36
C GLU A 111 22.38 -33.01 1.63
N ARG A 112 23.64 -32.61 1.51
CA ARG A 112 24.52 -32.35 2.65
C ARG A 112 23.98 -31.21 3.49
N PHE A 113 23.54 -30.11 2.88
CA PHE A 113 22.95 -29.00 3.60
C PHE A 113 21.67 -29.42 4.35
N ALA A 114 20.79 -30.19 3.70
CA ALA A 114 19.60 -30.74 4.33
C ALA A 114 19.94 -31.63 5.52
N ALA A 115 20.96 -32.49 5.41
CA ALA A 115 21.41 -33.37 6.49
C ALA A 115 21.94 -32.58 7.70
N VAL A 116 22.67 -31.49 7.47
CA VAL A 116 23.13 -30.60 8.56
C VAL A 116 21.95 -29.96 9.28
N LEU A 117 20.99 -29.39 8.53
CA LEU A 117 19.81 -28.76 9.13
C LEU A 117 18.94 -29.78 9.88
N ALA A 118 18.80 -31.00 9.36
CA ALA A 118 18.10 -32.08 10.03
C ALA A 118 18.79 -32.47 11.34
N LEU A 119 20.11 -32.63 11.34
CA LEU A 119 20.89 -32.91 12.55
C LEU A 119 20.70 -31.83 13.63
N LEU A 120 20.72 -30.56 13.24
CA LEU A 120 20.49 -29.45 14.17
C LEU A 120 19.06 -29.47 14.73
N ALA A 121 18.07 -29.73 13.88
CA ALA A 121 16.67 -29.84 14.30
C ALA A 121 16.43 -31.03 15.26
N GLU A 122 17.02 -32.19 14.97
CA GLU A 122 16.98 -33.38 15.85
C GLU A 122 17.66 -33.13 17.20
N ALA A 123 18.72 -32.33 17.20
CA ALA A 123 19.39 -31.87 18.41
C ALA A 123 18.60 -30.78 19.18
N GLY A 124 17.44 -30.35 18.67
CA GLY A 124 16.62 -29.30 19.29
C GLY A 124 17.20 -27.90 19.17
N ILE A 125 18.10 -27.67 18.20
CA ILE A 125 18.74 -26.39 17.93
C ILE A 125 17.95 -25.68 16.83
N GLU A 126 17.34 -24.54 17.17
CA GLU A 126 16.63 -23.70 16.19
C GLU A 126 17.61 -22.77 15.47
N VAL A 127 17.64 -22.82 14.15
CA VAL A 127 18.49 -21.97 13.30
C VAL A 127 17.66 -20.85 12.68
N ARG A 128 18.07 -19.59 12.88
CA ARG A 128 17.42 -18.40 12.30
C ARG A 128 17.95 -18.04 10.92
N SER A 129 19.25 -18.15 10.75
CA SER A 129 19.96 -17.78 9.54
C SER A 129 21.21 -18.65 9.40
N VAL A 130 21.66 -18.86 8.17
CA VAL A 130 22.87 -19.62 7.87
C VAL A 130 23.75 -18.77 6.97
N PHE A 131 24.98 -18.51 7.40
CA PHE A 131 26.00 -17.77 6.66
C PHE A 131 27.25 -18.62 6.49
N VAL A 132 28.18 -18.16 5.63
CA VAL A 132 29.47 -18.82 5.38
C VAL A 132 30.60 -17.94 5.93
N ASP A 133 31.52 -18.54 6.68
CA ASP A 133 32.60 -17.86 7.41
C ASP A 133 33.38 -16.83 6.57
N ALA A 134 33.90 -17.21 5.40
CA ALA A 134 34.65 -16.32 4.52
C ALA A 134 33.79 -15.18 3.93
N ASP A 135 32.47 -15.36 3.82
CA ASP A 135 31.54 -14.36 3.26
C ASP A 135 31.07 -13.33 4.29
N VAL A 136 31.24 -13.62 5.58
CA VAL A 136 30.93 -12.69 6.68
C VAL A 136 31.97 -11.57 6.80
N LEU A 137 33.18 -11.78 6.27
CA LEU A 137 34.27 -10.81 6.32
C LEU A 137 33.84 -9.46 5.68
N PRO A 138 34.22 -8.31 6.28
CA PRO A 138 33.83 -6.98 5.78
C PRO A 138 34.23 -6.75 4.33
N GLN A 139 33.29 -6.28 3.50
CA GLN A 139 33.53 -6.13 2.05
C GLN A 139 34.24 -4.84 1.66
N ASP A 140 34.50 -3.95 2.61
CA ASP A 140 35.13 -2.64 2.35
C ASP A 140 36.56 -2.77 1.81
N GLN A 141 37.26 -3.83 2.22
CA GLN A 141 38.67 -4.08 1.90
C GLN A 141 38.94 -5.56 1.75
N ALA A 142 39.99 -5.91 1.02
CA ALA A 142 40.41 -7.29 0.89
C ALA A 142 41.04 -7.77 2.22
N SER A 143 40.55 -8.88 2.77
CA SER A 143 40.97 -9.37 4.09
C SER A 143 41.33 -10.85 4.05
N GLY A 144 42.39 -11.20 4.78
CA GLY A 144 42.80 -12.55 5.07
C GLY A 144 42.85 -12.78 6.58
N VAL A 145 42.08 -13.74 7.09
CA VAL A 145 41.98 -14.04 8.52
C VAL A 145 42.43 -15.46 8.79
N TRP A 146 43.39 -15.66 9.69
CA TRP A 146 43.75 -16.99 10.17
C TRP A 146 42.81 -17.42 11.27
N TRP A 147 42.15 -18.56 11.09
CA TRP A 147 41.20 -19.10 12.05
C TRP A 147 41.11 -20.62 11.97
N PHE A 148 41.01 -21.31 13.12
CA PHE A 148 40.91 -22.78 13.18
C PHE A 148 41.94 -23.52 12.30
N GLY A 149 43.19 -23.04 12.28
CA GLY A 149 44.28 -23.68 11.55
C GLY A 149 44.33 -23.44 10.05
N ARG A 150 43.56 -22.46 9.53
CA ARG A 150 43.49 -22.14 8.11
C ARG A 150 43.31 -20.65 7.86
N TRP A 151 43.67 -20.20 6.65
CA TRP A 151 43.39 -18.86 6.17
C TRP A 151 42.02 -18.79 5.51
N MET A 152 41.19 -17.84 5.93
CA MET A 152 39.99 -17.41 5.22
C MET A 152 40.30 -16.14 4.43
N LEU A 153 40.01 -16.13 3.15
CA LEU A 153 40.12 -14.98 2.26
C LEU A 153 38.73 -14.52 1.84
N GLY A 154 38.45 -13.23 2.00
CA GLY A 154 37.16 -12.67 1.62
C GLY A 154 37.14 -11.14 1.61
N GLY A 155 35.99 -10.58 1.95
CA GLY A 155 35.76 -9.14 1.95
C GLY A 155 35.73 -8.54 0.53
N GLY A 156 36.55 -7.53 0.28
CA GLY A 156 36.66 -6.85 -1.01
C GLY A 156 37.23 -7.73 -2.13
N LEU A 157 37.71 -8.94 -1.82
CA LEU A 157 38.21 -9.88 -2.82
C LEU A 157 37.12 -10.34 -3.79
N ALA A 158 37.55 -10.64 -5.02
CA ALA A 158 36.73 -11.26 -6.04
C ALA A 158 36.56 -12.78 -5.87
N ALA A 159 36.83 -13.30 -4.68
CA ALA A 159 36.68 -14.70 -4.32
C ALA A 159 36.41 -14.83 -2.80
N ARG A 160 35.86 -15.98 -2.41
CA ARG A 160 35.77 -16.44 -1.01
C ARG A 160 36.47 -17.79 -0.97
N LEU A 161 37.55 -17.89 -0.20
CA LEU A 161 38.40 -19.09 -0.21
C LEU A 161 38.90 -19.39 1.18
N THR A 162 39.10 -20.67 1.46
CA THR A 162 39.88 -21.15 2.60
C THR A 162 41.10 -21.90 2.13
N LEU A 163 42.24 -21.64 2.76
CA LEU A 163 43.54 -22.15 2.33
C LEU A 163 44.37 -22.58 3.53
N ALA A 164 45.14 -23.65 3.36
CA ALA A 164 46.26 -23.93 4.25
C ALA A 164 47.42 -22.93 4.00
N ASP A 165 48.39 -22.87 4.92
CA ASP A 165 49.57 -21.99 4.79
C ASP A 165 50.30 -22.19 3.44
N ASP A 166 50.46 -23.44 3.00
CA ASP A 166 51.11 -23.76 1.71
C ASP A 166 50.32 -23.22 0.51
N GLY A 167 48.99 -23.34 0.55
CA GLY A 167 48.10 -22.83 -0.50
C GLY A 167 48.13 -21.31 -0.57
N LEU A 168 48.21 -20.65 0.59
CA LEU A 168 48.37 -19.20 0.64
C LEU A 168 49.71 -18.78 0.03
N ALA A 169 50.82 -19.47 0.33
CA ALA A 169 52.13 -19.14 -0.24
C ALA A 169 52.14 -19.17 -1.77
N LEU A 170 51.42 -20.13 -2.38
CA LEU A 170 51.26 -20.24 -3.83
C LEU A 170 50.39 -19.12 -4.43
N LEU A 171 49.33 -18.71 -3.74
CA LEU A 171 48.37 -17.70 -4.22
C LEU A 171 48.81 -16.26 -3.93
N LYS A 172 49.67 -16.05 -2.94
CA LYS A 172 50.16 -14.74 -2.50
C LYS A 172 50.64 -13.83 -3.64
N PRO A 173 51.35 -14.31 -4.67
CA PRO A 173 51.78 -13.45 -5.78
C PRO A 173 50.64 -12.91 -6.66
N GLY A 174 49.49 -13.59 -6.71
CA GLY A 174 48.33 -13.19 -7.50
C GLY A 174 47.29 -12.39 -6.72
N LEU A 175 47.48 -12.23 -5.42
CA LEU A 175 46.58 -11.48 -4.56
C LEU A 175 46.88 -9.97 -4.61
N PRO A 176 45.87 -9.10 -4.43
CA PRO A 176 46.08 -7.66 -4.30
C PRO A 176 47.12 -7.32 -3.22
N VAL A 177 47.88 -6.25 -3.44
CA VAL A 177 48.93 -5.79 -2.51
C VAL A 177 48.34 -5.25 -1.21
N GLU A 178 47.12 -4.71 -1.25
CA GLU A 178 46.41 -4.07 -0.14
C GLU A 178 45.46 -5.05 0.58
N ILE A 179 45.97 -6.22 1.00
CA ILE A 179 45.22 -7.14 1.86
C ILE A 179 45.57 -6.90 3.31
N GLU A 180 44.55 -6.72 4.15
CA GLU A 180 44.71 -6.76 5.59
C GLU A 180 44.76 -8.20 6.10
N TRP A 181 45.86 -8.54 6.74
CA TRP A 181 46.10 -9.86 7.31
C TRP A 181 45.88 -9.82 8.82
N HIS A 182 44.95 -10.65 9.30
CA HIS A 182 44.67 -10.82 10.72
C HIS A 182 45.03 -12.24 11.13
N ASP A 183 46.06 -12.39 11.96
CA ASP A 183 46.55 -13.69 12.40
C ASP A 183 46.28 -13.90 13.90
N GLU A 184 45.34 -14.80 14.23
CA GLU A 184 45.02 -15.15 15.62
C GLU A 184 46.24 -15.75 16.36
N ARG A 185 47.22 -16.34 15.64
CA ARG A 185 48.46 -16.89 16.24
C ARG A 185 49.35 -15.80 16.83
N GLN A 186 49.25 -14.57 16.33
CA GLN A 186 50.13 -13.47 16.72
C GLN A 186 49.64 -12.71 17.97
N GLY A 187 48.62 -13.25 18.67
CA GLY A 187 48.33 -12.92 20.07
C GLY A 187 47.70 -11.55 20.34
N GLY A 188 47.20 -10.86 19.31
CA GLY A 188 46.58 -9.52 19.47
C GLY A 188 45.39 -9.21 18.57
N ALA A 189 45.05 -10.08 17.61
CA ALA A 189 43.90 -9.88 16.74
C ALA A 189 42.68 -10.60 17.32
N ASP A 190 41.80 -9.85 17.99
CA ASP A 190 40.44 -10.34 18.20
C ASP A 190 39.75 -10.41 16.84
N ILE A 191 39.41 -11.64 16.41
CA ILE A 191 38.76 -11.91 15.13
C ILE A 191 37.24 -11.71 15.20
N ASP A 192 36.68 -11.66 16.41
CA ASP A 192 35.23 -11.57 16.63
C ASP A 192 34.59 -10.33 15.96
N PRO A 193 35.22 -9.13 15.94
CA PRO A 193 34.70 -7.98 15.19
C PRO A 193 34.60 -8.21 13.68
N TRP A 194 35.48 -9.05 13.12
CA TRP A 194 35.56 -9.32 11.68
C TRP A 194 34.59 -10.41 11.23
N LEU A 195 34.12 -11.25 12.16
CA LEU A 195 33.10 -12.27 11.92
C LEU A 195 31.67 -11.75 12.20
N ASN A 196 31.42 -10.45 12.03
CA ASN A 196 30.13 -9.84 12.31
C ASN A 196 29.27 -9.63 11.04
N VAL A 197 28.18 -10.39 10.92
CA VAL A 197 27.20 -10.29 9.82
C VAL A 197 26.36 -9.01 9.85
N GLU A 198 26.54 -8.13 10.85
CA GLU A 198 25.85 -6.84 10.90
C GLU A 198 26.10 -5.94 9.67
N ASN A 199 27.12 -6.23 8.88
CA ASN A 199 27.35 -5.57 7.60
C ASN A 199 26.31 -5.90 6.52
N GLY A 200 25.37 -6.82 6.76
CA GLY A 200 24.15 -7.01 5.95
C GLY A 200 24.36 -7.49 4.51
N GLN A 201 25.60 -7.85 4.16
CA GLN A 201 25.99 -8.22 2.81
C GLN A 201 26.31 -9.72 2.65
N ALA A 202 26.41 -10.46 3.76
CA ALA A 202 26.60 -11.91 3.71
C ALA A 202 25.34 -12.61 3.19
N ILE A 203 25.55 -13.65 2.37
CA ILE A 203 24.47 -14.38 1.72
C ILE A 203 23.86 -15.38 2.72
N ASN A 204 22.59 -15.18 3.07
CA ASN A 204 21.85 -16.16 3.89
C ASN A 204 21.44 -17.35 3.03
N LEU A 205 21.81 -18.57 3.46
CA LEU A 205 21.47 -19.81 2.78
C LEU A 205 20.04 -20.30 3.09
N LEU A 206 19.40 -19.83 4.17
CA LEU A 206 18.02 -20.21 4.50
C LEU A 206 17.00 -19.42 3.67
N HIS A 207 16.75 -19.88 2.46
CA HIS A 207 15.69 -19.39 1.58
C HIS A 207 15.20 -20.52 0.65
N GLY A 208 14.18 -20.23 -0.15
CA GLY A 208 13.58 -21.21 -1.06
C GLY A 208 13.07 -22.43 -0.29
N ASP A 209 13.52 -23.61 -0.69
CA ASP A 209 13.15 -24.90 -0.09
C ASP A 209 13.58 -25.04 1.38
N PHE A 210 14.60 -24.30 1.81
CA PHE A 210 15.13 -24.30 3.17
C PHE A 210 14.71 -23.05 3.96
N ALA A 211 13.74 -22.28 3.48
CA ALA A 211 13.23 -21.14 4.22
C ALA A 211 12.65 -21.60 5.58
N PRO A 212 12.95 -20.89 6.68
CA PRO A 212 12.37 -21.24 7.97
C PRO A 212 10.84 -21.20 7.83
N PRO A 213 10.10 -22.13 8.47
CA PRO A 213 8.65 -22.13 8.42
C PRO A 213 8.15 -20.80 8.98
N GLY A 214 7.80 -19.89 8.06
CA GLY A 214 7.38 -18.55 8.43
C GLY A 214 6.22 -18.66 9.40
N LYS A 215 6.22 -17.82 10.45
CA LYS A 215 5.05 -17.66 11.31
C LYS A 215 3.90 -17.24 10.40
N ARG A 216 3.02 -18.19 10.04
CA ARG A 216 1.84 -17.91 9.23
C ARG A 216 1.05 -16.88 10.01
N LEU A 217 1.03 -15.65 9.51
CA LEU A 217 0.21 -14.59 10.09
C LEU A 217 -1.20 -15.19 10.20
N PRO A 218 -1.84 -15.17 11.39
CA PRO A 218 -3.10 -15.85 11.58
C PRO A 218 -4.16 -15.14 10.74
N TRP A 219 -4.35 -15.59 9.49
CA TRP A 219 -5.36 -15.08 8.57
C TRP A 219 -6.76 -15.09 9.20
N ARG A 220 -6.96 -15.94 10.23
CA ARG A 220 -8.14 -15.97 11.09
C ARG A 220 -8.42 -14.63 11.79
N LEU A 221 -7.40 -13.91 12.27
CA LEU A 221 -7.56 -12.58 12.87
C LEU A 221 -7.98 -11.54 11.83
N GLY A 222 -7.42 -11.60 10.62
CA GLY A 222 -7.85 -10.77 9.49
C GLY A 222 -9.32 -11.03 9.09
N GLY A 223 -9.70 -12.31 9.02
CA GLY A 223 -11.08 -12.72 8.75
C GLY A 223 -12.08 -12.24 9.82
N VAL A 224 -11.74 -12.36 11.10
CA VAL A 224 -12.59 -11.88 12.21
C VAL A 224 -12.75 -10.36 12.16
N ALA A 225 -11.67 -9.61 11.90
CA ALA A 225 -11.74 -8.16 11.76
C ALA A 225 -12.62 -7.74 10.57
N MET A 226 -12.49 -8.42 9.43
CA MET A 226 -13.33 -8.15 8.25
C MET A 226 -14.80 -8.45 8.52
N LEU A 227 -15.10 -9.56 9.21
CA LEU A 227 -16.47 -9.95 9.56
C LEU A 227 -17.10 -8.97 10.56
N MET A 228 -16.34 -8.52 11.57
CA MET A 228 -16.79 -7.49 12.52
C MET A 228 -17.07 -6.16 11.83
N LEU A 229 -16.22 -5.74 10.89
CA LEU A 229 -16.44 -4.54 10.06
C LEU A 229 -17.72 -4.67 9.22
N LEU A 230 -17.95 -5.84 8.63
CA LEU A 230 -19.14 -6.11 7.80
C LEU A 230 -20.42 -6.07 8.64
N LEU A 231 -20.41 -6.67 9.84
CA LEU A 231 -21.52 -6.62 10.79
C LEU A 231 -21.78 -5.20 11.29
N MET A 232 -20.73 -4.43 11.61
CA MET A 232 -20.85 -3.04 12.02
C MET A 232 -21.50 -2.19 10.91
N ASN A 233 -21.07 -2.38 9.66
CA ASN A 233 -21.61 -1.67 8.51
C ASN A 233 -23.09 -2.04 8.24
N TRP A 234 -23.44 -3.32 8.38
CA TRP A 234 -24.81 -3.79 8.26
C TRP A 234 -25.71 -3.16 9.33
N GLY A 235 -25.29 -3.20 10.60
CA GLY A 235 -26.04 -2.64 11.72
C GLY A 235 -26.30 -1.13 11.57
N ALA A 236 -25.28 -0.39 11.11
CA ALA A 236 -25.43 1.03 10.82
C ALA A 236 -26.43 1.30 9.66
N GLY A 237 -26.43 0.46 8.63
CA GLY A 237 -27.38 0.55 7.53
C GLY A 237 -28.83 0.34 7.98
N GLU A 238 -29.08 -0.68 8.78
CA GLU A 238 -30.42 -1.01 9.27
C GLU A 238 -30.96 0.04 10.25
N ALA A 239 -30.10 0.59 11.11
CA ALA A 239 -30.45 1.71 11.99
C ALA A 239 -30.83 2.98 11.21
N ARG A 240 -30.07 3.31 10.14
CA ARG A 240 -30.40 4.43 9.25
C ARG A 240 -31.73 4.21 8.54
N ALA A 241 -31.98 3.01 8.01
CA ALA A 241 -33.24 2.69 7.34
C ALA A 241 -34.45 2.87 8.28
N ARG A 242 -34.36 2.33 9.50
CA ARG A 242 -35.42 2.48 10.51
C ARG A 242 -35.61 3.94 10.94
N PHE A 243 -34.52 4.70 11.05
CA PHE A 243 -34.59 6.13 11.37
C PHE A 243 -35.29 6.92 10.26
N LEU A 244 -34.94 6.70 8.98
CA LEU A 244 -35.58 7.35 7.84
C LEU A 244 -37.07 7.01 7.74
N GLU A 245 -37.44 5.75 7.98
CA GLU A 245 -38.84 5.32 7.96
C GLU A 245 -39.66 6.00 9.08
N SER A 246 -39.05 6.19 10.26
CA SER A 246 -39.70 6.89 11.37
C SER A 246 -39.98 8.37 11.06
N GLN A 247 -39.06 9.06 10.38
CA GLN A 247 -39.25 10.45 9.96
C GLN A 247 -40.32 10.57 8.88
N SER A 248 -40.32 9.66 7.90
CA SER A 248 -41.35 9.61 6.85
C SER A 248 -42.75 9.48 7.44
N ARG A 249 -42.94 8.58 8.42
CA ARG A 249 -44.24 8.39 9.08
C ARG A 249 -44.70 9.62 9.86
N GLN A 250 -43.77 10.36 10.49
CA GLN A 250 -44.11 11.60 11.20
C GLN A 250 -44.54 12.71 10.25
N LEU A 251 -43.80 12.92 9.16
CA LEU A 251 -44.15 13.89 8.10
C LEU A 251 -45.49 13.55 7.47
N TYR A 252 -45.73 12.28 7.16
CA TYR A 252 -47.00 11.82 6.57
C TYR A 252 -48.20 12.12 7.50
N ARG A 253 -48.06 11.87 8.81
CA ARG A 253 -49.10 12.19 9.80
C ARG A 253 -49.36 13.71 9.91
N GLN A 254 -48.33 14.54 9.83
CA GLN A 254 -48.49 15.99 9.85
C GLN A 254 -49.24 16.49 8.61
N SER A 255 -48.90 15.96 7.43
CA SER A 255 -49.61 16.26 6.19
C SER A 255 -51.07 15.82 6.24
N GLU A 256 -51.38 14.65 6.79
CA GLU A 256 -52.77 14.20 6.99
C GLU A 256 -53.57 15.13 7.92
N GLN A 257 -52.96 15.61 9.01
CA GLN A 257 -53.62 16.51 9.96
C GLN A 257 -53.91 17.88 9.33
N GLN A 258 -52.94 18.45 8.60
CA GLN A 258 -53.13 19.70 7.86
C GLN A 258 -54.21 19.55 6.78
N PHE A 259 -54.23 18.43 6.06
CA PHE A 259 -55.26 18.17 5.05
C PHE A 259 -56.66 18.06 5.67
N LYS A 260 -56.80 17.36 6.80
CA LYS A 260 -58.07 17.28 7.54
C LYS A 260 -58.56 18.65 8.05
N ALA A 261 -57.64 19.53 8.44
CA ALA A 261 -57.98 20.88 8.88
C ALA A 261 -58.49 21.76 7.72
N LEU A 262 -57.89 21.62 6.53
CA LEU A 262 -58.23 22.42 5.35
C LEU A 262 -59.46 21.88 4.59
N TYR A 263 -59.73 20.57 4.62
CA TYR A 263 -60.82 19.93 3.86
C TYR A 263 -61.72 19.02 4.74
N PRO A 264 -62.49 19.59 5.69
CA PRO A 264 -63.30 18.83 6.64
C PRO A 264 -64.50 18.06 6.05
N GLN A 265 -64.79 18.18 4.74
CA GLN A 265 -65.94 17.52 4.09
C GLN A 265 -65.61 16.17 3.41
N GLN A 266 -64.35 15.73 3.34
CA GLN A 266 -63.97 14.47 2.68
C GLN A 266 -63.46 13.43 3.68
N THR A 267 -64.24 12.36 3.88
CA THR A 267 -64.06 11.35 4.94
C THR A 267 -63.23 10.12 4.55
N ARG A 268 -62.69 10.02 3.33
CA ARG A 268 -61.88 8.85 2.91
C ARG A 268 -60.56 9.26 2.26
N ILE A 269 -59.49 9.16 3.03
CA ILE A 269 -58.10 9.41 2.61
C ILE A 269 -57.44 8.05 2.39
N VAL A 270 -57.11 7.72 1.13
CA VAL A 270 -56.40 6.47 0.77
C VAL A 270 -54.99 6.79 0.26
N ASP A 271 -54.82 7.92 -0.44
CA ASP A 271 -53.51 8.40 -0.87
C ASP A 271 -53.55 9.93 -1.05
N LEU A 272 -52.96 10.63 -0.08
CA LEU A 272 -53.05 12.09 0.06
C LEU A 272 -52.43 12.82 -1.15
N ALA A 273 -51.31 12.31 -1.67
CA ALA A 273 -50.60 12.92 -2.79
C ALA A 273 -51.38 12.77 -4.11
N ALA A 274 -52.01 11.62 -4.31
CA ALA A 274 -52.86 11.38 -5.48
C ALA A 274 -54.13 12.24 -5.44
N GLN A 275 -54.77 12.38 -4.26
CA GLN A 275 -55.97 13.21 -4.10
C GLN A 275 -55.70 14.71 -4.25
N LEU A 276 -54.59 15.23 -3.71
CA LEU A 276 -54.16 16.63 -3.92
C LEU A 276 -53.90 16.94 -5.40
N LYS A 277 -53.29 16.00 -6.13
CA LYS A 277 -53.05 16.14 -7.58
C LYS A 277 -54.35 16.22 -8.37
N ILE A 278 -55.36 15.44 -7.97
CA ILE A 278 -56.70 15.46 -8.59
C ILE A 278 -57.42 16.78 -8.26
N LEU A 279 -57.40 17.24 -7.01
CA LEU A 279 -58.00 18.53 -6.61
C LEU A 279 -57.35 19.74 -7.30
N GLN A 280 -56.02 19.75 -7.44
CA GLN A 280 -55.33 20.79 -8.21
C GLN A 280 -55.72 20.76 -9.69
N SER A 281 -55.91 19.57 -10.27
CA SER A 281 -56.32 19.42 -11.66
C SER A 281 -57.78 19.80 -11.93
N GLN A 282 -58.69 19.60 -10.96
CA GLN A 282 -60.09 20.07 -11.06
C GLN A 282 -60.23 21.58 -10.84
N SER A 283 -59.33 22.19 -10.05
CA SER A 283 -59.28 23.65 -9.87
C SER A 283 -58.79 24.41 -11.11
N LEU A 284 -58.43 23.69 -12.18
CA LEU A 284 -57.98 24.22 -13.48
C LEU A 284 -59.12 24.28 -14.52
N GLU A 285 -60.39 24.12 -14.14
CA GLU A 285 -61.51 24.44 -15.04
C GLU A 285 -61.68 25.97 -15.23
N PRO A 286 -61.97 26.43 -16.47
CA PRO A 286 -61.73 27.79 -16.94
C PRO A 286 -62.84 28.76 -16.54
N GLN A 287 -63.07 28.95 -15.24
CA GLN A 287 -63.84 30.09 -14.74
C GLN A 287 -62.90 31.12 -14.13
N GLY A 288 -62.41 32.02 -14.99
CA GLY A 288 -62.07 33.40 -14.63
C GLY A 288 -60.92 33.63 -13.65
N THR A 289 -59.97 32.70 -13.50
CA THR A 289 -58.83 32.92 -12.60
C THR A 289 -57.67 33.64 -13.30
N ARG A 290 -57.35 34.82 -12.77
CA ARG A 290 -56.39 35.85 -13.23
C ARG A 290 -54.95 35.38 -13.53
N ILE A 291 -54.66 34.09 -13.35
CA ILE A 291 -53.38 33.44 -13.66
C ILE A 291 -53.30 33.04 -15.14
N ALA A 292 -54.42 32.66 -15.77
CA ALA A 292 -54.44 32.35 -17.21
C ALA A 292 -54.17 33.60 -18.08
N GLY A 293 -54.58 34.79 -17.59
CA GLY A 293 -54.25 36.07 -18.22
C GLY A 293 -52.75 36.36 -18.23
N LEU A 294 -52.01 35.91 -17.21
CA LEU A 294 -50.56 36.09 -17.14
C LEU A 294 -49.79 35.21 -18.09
N VAL A 295 -50.19 33.95 -18.20
CA VAL A 295 -49.52 33.03 -19.12
C VAL A 295 -49.62 33.57 -20.54
N LYS A 296 -50.78 34.14 -20.90
CA LYS A 296 -50.99 34.79 -22.20
C LYS A 296 -50.17 36.07 -22.38
N LEU A 297 -49.99 36.87 -21.33
CA LEU A 297 -49.22 38.12 -21.37
C LEU A 297 -47.71 37.85 -21.39
N VAL A 298 -47.26 36.80 -20.70
CA VAL A 298 -45.86 36.35 -20.68
C VAL A 298 -45.48 35.72 -22.03
N GLU A 299 -46.34 34.90 -22.63
CA GLU A 299 -46.09 34.33 -23.96
C GLU A 299 -46.06 35.39 -25.08
N HIS A 300 -46.94 36.41 -25.02
CA HIS A 300 -47.09 37.37 -26.13
C HIS A 300 -46.13 38.58 -26.06
N VAL A 301 -45.59 38.91 -24.88
CA VAL A 301 -44.71 40.08 -24.68
C VAL A 301 -43.22 39.69 -24.58
N ILE A 302 -42.88 38.47 -24.16
CA ILE A 302 -41.47 38.08 -23.91
C ILE A 302 -40.85 37.28 -25.08
N GLY A 303 -41.64 36.86 -26.06
CA GLY A 303 -41.17 36.05 -27.19
C GLY A 303 -40.22 36.73 -28.20
N ALA A 304 -39.91 38.02 -28.08
CA ALA A 304 -39.13 38.75 -29.10
C ALA A 304 -38.03 39.68 -28.55
N SER A 305 -37.68 39.61 -27.27
CA SER A 305 -36.58 40.40 -26.69
C SER A 305 -35.88 39.62 -25.59
N SER A 306 -34.55 39.69 -25.55
CA SER A 306 -33.66 39.02 -24.58
C SER A 306 -33.78 39.64 -23.18
N VAL A 307 -34.96 39.50 -22.58
CA VAL A 307 -35.30 40.00 -21.24
C VAL A 307 -35.63 38.80 -20.37
N GLU A 308 -34.92 38.67 -19.26
CA GLU A 308 -35.05 37.56 -18.32
C GLU A 308 -35.99 37.99 -17.18
N VAL A 309 -37.13 37.32 -17.04
CA VAL A 309 -38.08 37.56 -15.94
C VAL A 309 -37.58 36.84 -14.70
N GLN A 310 -37.23 37.59 -13.66
CA GLN A 310 -36.73 36.98 -12.41
C GLN A 310 -37.85 36.68 -11.44
N ARG A 311 -38.87 37.54 -11.36
CA ARG A 311 -39.93 37.42 -10.37
C ARG A 311 -41.17 38.18 -10.80
N ILE A 312 -42.32 37.56 -10.58
CA ILE A 312 -43.64 38.17 -10.77
C ILE A 312 -44.33 38.16 -9.41
N GLU A 313 -44.68 39.34 -8.90
CA GLU A 313 -45.47 39.49 -7.68
C GLU A 313 -46.83 40.10 -7.99
N PHE A 314 -47.89 39.53 -7.41
CA PHE A 314 -49.22 40.13 -7.43
C PHE A 314 -49.56 40.69 -6.05
N ARG A 315 -50.04 41.93 -6.00
CA ARG A 315 -50.62 42.51 -4.79
C ARG A 315 -51.98 43.11 -5.11
N GLU A 316 -53.00 42.75 -4.33
CA GLU A 316 -54.32 43.36 -4.44
C GLU A 316 -54.22 44.88 -4.20
N GLY A 317 -54.69 45.67 -5.18
CA GLY A 317 -54.69 47.16 -5.14
C GLY A 317 -53.63 47.84 -6.00
N ASP A 318 -52.48 47.20 -6.26
CA ASP A 318 -51.31 47.82 -6.93
C ASP A 318 -50.99 47.20 -8.31
N GLY A 319 -51.79 46.23 -8.75
CA GLY A 319 -51.59 45.52 -10.01
C GLY A 319 -50.42 44.53 -9.99
N TRP A 320 -49.96 44.15 -11.19
CA TRP A 320 -48.86 43.20 -11.35
C TRP A 320 -47.52 43.93 -11.28
N LYS A 321 -46.61 43.45 -10.42
CA LYS A 321 -45.21 43.91 -10.36
C LYS A 321 -44.32 42.86 -10.98
N ILE A 322 -43.70 43.22 -12.09
CA ILE A 322 -42.80 42.32 -12.83
C ILE A 322 -41.38 42.86 -12.69
N HIS A 323 -40.50 42.06 -12.09
CA HIS A 323 -39.08 42.34 -12.02
C HIS A 323 -38.38 41.70 -13.21
N LEU A 324 -37.81 42.56 -14.05
CA LEU A 324 -37.23 42.21 -15.34
C LEU A 324 -35.77 42.63 -15.35
N THR A 325 -34.91 41.77 -15.91
CA THR A 325 -33.51 42.12 -16.18
C THR A 325 -33.28 42.15 -17.68
N ALA A 326 -32.84 43.30 -18.19
CA ALA A 326 -32.52 43.50 -19.59
C ALA A 326 -31.01 43.77 -19.78
N THR A 327 -30.51 43.52 -20.98
CA THR A 327 -29.11 43.75 -21.35
C THR A 327 -28.77 45.22 -21.58
N SER A 328 -29.74 46.06 -21.98
CA SER A 328 -29.51 47.50 -22.15
C SER A 328 -30.76 48.36 -21.88
N PHE A 329 -30.54 49.63 -21.55
CA PHE A 329 -31.61 50.61 -21.34
C PHE A 329 -32.41 50.89 -22.63
N ALA A 330 -31.78 50.74 -23.80
CA ALA A 330 -32.42 50.94 -25.09
C ALA A 330 -33.50 49.88 -25.39
N GLU A 331 -33.32 48.64 -24.93
CA GLU A 331 -34.29 47.55 -25.10
C GLU A 331 -35.53 47.72 -24.21
N LEU A 332 -35.32 48.23 -23.00
CA LEU A 332 -36.40 48.56 -22.06
C LEU A 332 -37.28 49.70 -22.61
N GLU A 333 -36.66 50.71 -23.22
CA GLU A 333 -37.37 51.83 -23.84
C GLU A 333 -38.21 51.37 -25.05
N LEU A 334 -37.69 50.42 -25.84
CA LEU A 334 -38.38 49.82 -26.99
C LEU A 334 -39.58 48.96 -26.56
N LEU A 335 -39.48 48.31 -25.39
CA LEU A 335 -40.57 47.54 -24.77
C LEU A 335 -41.67 48.47 -24.23
N ARG A 336 -41.30 49.63 -23.66
CA ARG A 336 -42.24 50.68 -23.24
C ARG A 336 -42.98 51.30 -24.43
N GLU A 337 -42.28 51.60 -25.53
CA GLU A 337 -42.86 52.19 -26.74
C GLU A 337 -43.94 51.27 -27.36
N ARG A 338 -43.67 49.94 -27.41
CA ARG A 338 -44.64 48.95 -27.92
C ARG A 338 -45.80 48.69 -26.94
N GLY A 339 -45.54 48.68 -25.64
CA GLY A 339 -46.59 48.56 -24.62
C GLY A 339 -47.61 49.70 -24.70
N ARG A 340 -47.15 50.92 -25.01
CA ARG A 340 -48.04 52.07 -25.27
C ARG A 340 -48.86 51.92 -26.55
N GLN A 341 -48.31 51.32 -27.60
CA GLN A 341 -49.03 51.08 -28.87
C GLN A 341 -50.12 50.00 -28.75
N GLN A 342 -50.00 49.08 -27.77
CA GLN A 342 -50.98 48.01 -27.52
C GLN A 342 -51.95 48.32 -26.36
N SER A 343 -52.08 49.60 -25.98
CA SER A 343 -53.04 50.09 -24.97
C SER A 343 -52.95 49.42 -23.59
N VAL A 344 -51.73 49.20 -23.10
CA VAL A 344 -51.50 48.78 -21.70
C VAL A 344 -50.73 49.89 -20.96
N PRO A 345 -51.29 50.53 -19.91
CA PRO A 345 -50.58 51.55 -19.15
C PRO A 345 -49.50 50.90 -18.28
N LEU A 346 -48.28 50.88 -18.80
CA LEU A 346 -47.09 50.39 -18.08
C LEU A 346 -46.37 51.57 -17.44
N ARG A 347 -46.31 51.60 -16.11
CA ARG A 347 -45.46 52.54 -15.36
C ARG A 347 -44.13 51.87 -15.04
N LEU A 348 -43.03 52.55 -15.34
CA LEU A 348 -41.69 52.10 -15.00
C LEU A 348 -41.29 52.81 -13.71
N GLU A 349 -41.35 52.08 -12.59
CA GLU A 349 -41.19 52.67 -11.25
C GLU A 349 -39.72 52.94 -10.89
N ASN A 350 -38.81 52.08 -11.36
CA ASN A 350 -37.37 52.25 -11.16
C ASN A 350 -36.59 51.39 -12.16
N ALA A 351 -35.62 51.99 -12.85
CA ALA A 351 -34.58 51.30 -13.60
C ALA A 351 -33.21 51.62 -12.98
N SER A 352 -32.55 50.60 -12.45
CA SER A 352 -31.21 50.73 -11.88
C SER A 352 -30.22 49.88 -12.67
N LYS A 353 -29.06 50.45 -12.98
CA LYS A 353 -27.99 49.74 -13.66
C LYS A 353 -27.11 49.06 -12.62
N ASP A 354 -27.19 47.74 -12.56
CA ASP A 354 -26.34 46.91 -11.71
C ASP A 354 -25.34 46.16 -12.62
N GLY A 355 -24.13 46.72 -12.71
CA GLY A 355 -23.07 46.21 -13.59
C GLY A 355 -23.43 46.27 -15.09
N ASN A 356 -23.35 45.12 -15.77
CA ASN A 356 -23.57 44.99 -17.22
C ASN A 356 -25.02 44.59 -17.58
N ARG A 357 -25.96 44.70 -16.64
CA ARG A 357 -27.39 44.43 -16.85
C ARG A 357 -28.20 45.56 -16.21
N VAL A 358 -29.36 45.87 -16.79
CA VAL A 358 -30.30 46.87 -16.27
C VAL A 358 -31.48 46.13 -15.64
N GLN A 359 -31.70 46.35 -14.35
CA GLN A 359 -32.87 45.85 -13.66
C GLN A 359 -33.97 46.92 -13.73
N ALA A 360 -35.15 46.53 -14.19
CA ALA A 360 -36.32 47.39 -14.24
C ALA A 360 -37.49 46.72 -13.53
N THR A 361 -38.25 47.53 -12.78
CA THR A 361 -39.53 47.10 -12.23
C THR A 361 -40.64 47.78 -13.02
N LEU A 362 -41.49 46.96 -13.63
CA LEU A 362 -42.66 47.41 -14.37
C LEU A 362 -43.91 47.14 -13.51
N THR A 363 -44.66 48.20 -13.23
CA THR A 363 -45.98 48.17 -12.61
C THR A 363 -47.05 48.34 -13.69
N LEU A 364 -48.04 47.47 -13.65
CA LEU A 364 -49.15 47.46 -14.59
C LEU A 364 -50.40 47.90 -13.82
N GLU A 365 -50.80 49.17 -13.99
CA GLU A 365 -52.05 49.69 -13.42
C GLU A 365 -53.22 49.06 -14.17
N GLN A 366 -54.21 48.52 -13.44
CA GLN A 366 -55.45 48.04 -14.05
C GLN A 366 -56.42 49.21 -14.20
N ASP A 367 -56.95 49.41 -15.41
CA ASP A 367 -58.26 50.03 -15.55
C ASP A 367 -59.32 49.06 -15.00
N VAL A 368 -60.26 49.60 -14.22
CA VAL A 368 -61.33 48.89 -13.49
C VAL A 368 -62.21 48.05 -14.39
#